data_AF-A0A7C5ZH84-F1
#
_entry.id   AF-A0A7C5ZH84-F1
#
_cell.length_a   1.000
_cell.length_b   1.000
_cell.length_c   1.000
_cell.angle_alpha   90.00
_cell.angle_beta   90.00
_cell.angle_gamma   90.00
#
_symmetry.space_group_name_H-M   'P 1'
#
loop_
_entity.id
_entity.type
_entity.pdbx_description
1 polymer ?
#
loop_
_entity_poly.entity_id
_entity_poly.type
_entity_poly.pdbx_seq_one_letter_code
_entity_poly.pdbx_strand_id
1 'polypeptide(L)'
;MLFRRIAIVVSLVLAGGVALLWGRSYAVGDRYRWVRIEDAPSGRFVMNSGGLATGIGGIRFVYETVDSTDPNVIERTRRRLDGISRWAPPGYRTIEPPRYPMRDTSNDSVLASLGFHFDHWSNSSPTTHQRQLTVTVPFWAIFLALTGYPLGRYVAGVVRRQREDRLALGLCPRCGMPLNEALMRCPGCDRPIPRPNSAENALSSAGEARSAV
;
A
#
# COMPACT_ATOMS: atom_id res chain seq x y z
N MET A 1 -10.03 22.50 2.92
CA MET A 1 -8.75 22.51 2.17
C MET A 1 -7.57 21.97 2.97
N LEU A 2 -7.51 22.21 4.28
CA LEU A 2 -6.41 21.79 5.17
C LEU A 2 -6.12 20.27 5.15
N PHE A 3 -7.13 19.42 5.36
CA PHE A 3 -6.98 17.96 5.36
C PHE A 3 -6.31 17.39 4.10
N ARG A 4 -6.59 17.98 2.93
CA ARG A 4 -5.98 17.54 1.66
C ARG A 4 -4.49 17.84 1.61
N ARG A 5 -4.06 18.98 2.14
CA ARG A 5 -2.63 19.35 2.22
C ARG A 5 -1.91 18.45 3.20
N ILE A 6 -2.52 18.17 4.35
CA ILE A 6 -1.98 17.22 5.34
C ILE A 6 -1.79 15.85 4.71
N ALA A 7 -2.79 15.31 4.00
CA ALA A 7 -2.66 14.01 3.34
C ALA A 7 -1.51 13.98 2.32
N ILE A 8 -1.35 15.02 1.50
CA ILE A 8 -0.23 15.11 0.53
C ILE A 8 1.12 15.12 1.25
N VAL A 9 1.26 15.96 2.29
CA VAL A 9 2.51 16.05 3.05
C VAL A 9 2.84 14.72 3.71
N VAL A 10 1.86 14.08 4.35
CA VAL A 10 2.03 12.75 4.96
C VAL A 10 2.44 11.72 3.91
N SER A 11 1.77 11.65 2.76
CA SER A 11 2.14 10.73 1.67
C SER A 11 3.56 10.96 1.17
N LEU A 12 3.99 12.21 1.01
CA LEU A 12 5.34 12.54 0.56
C LEU A 12 6.41 12.19 1.60
N VAL A 13 6.14 12.46 2.88
CA VAL A 13 7.04 12.08 3.98
C VAL A 13 7.18 10.56 4.05
N LEU A 14 6.07 9.82 3.97
CA LEU A 14 6.09 8.36 3.96
C LEU A 14 6.81 7.81 2.72
N ALA A 15 6.58 8.38 1.53
CA ALA A 15 7.29 7.99 0.31
C ALA A 15 8.81 8.23 0.41
N GLY A 16 9.22 9.36 0.97
CA GLY A 16 10.63 9.65 1.26
C GLY A 16 11.23 8.65 2.23
N GLY A 17 10.51 8.32 3.32
CA GLY A 17 10.91 7.28 4.26
C GLY A 17 11.08 5.91 3.60
N VAL A 18 10.14 5.51 2.74
CA VAL A 18 10.22 4.26 1.98
C VAL A 18 11.38 4.26 0.99
N ALA A 19 11.66 5.38 0.31
CA ALA A 19 12.81 5.48 -0.60
C ALA A 19 14.16 5.35 0.15
N LEU A 20 14.27 5.95 1.33
CA LEU A 20 15.44 5.80 2.20
C LEU A 20 15.61 4.36 2.69
N LEU A 21 14.52 3.72 3.14
CA LEU A 21 14.51 2.30 3.53
C LEU A 21 14.87 1.40 2.35
N TRP A 22 14.37 1.72 1.15
CA TRP A 22 14.68 0.99 -0.08
C TRP A 22 16.18 1.03 -0.39
N GLY A 23 16.77 2.22 -0.45
CA GLY A 23 18.22 2.38 -0.65
C GLY A 23 19.04 1.67 0.43
N ARG A 24 18.68 1.87 1.70
CA ARG A 24 19.37 1.24 2.84
C ARG A 24 19.27 -0.29 2.80
N SER A 25 18.14 -0.84 2.34
CA SER A 25 17.90 -2.30 2.30
C SER A 25 18.88 -3.07 1.41
N TYR A 26 19.56 -2.40 0.47
CA TYR A 26 20.61 -3.02 -0.35
C TYR A 26 21.94 -3.19 0.38
N ALA A 27 22.22 -2.33 1.37
CA ALA A 27 23.43 -2.42 2.18
C ALA A 27 23.18 -3.22 3.47
N VAL A 28 21.99 -3.09 4.04
CA VAL A 28 21.67 -3.56 5.39
C VAL A 28 20.23 -4.03 5.46
N GLY A 29 20.00 -5.25 5.93
CA GLY A 29 18.66 -5.71 6.28
C GLY A 29 18.31 -5.42 7.73
N ASP A 30 17.04 -5.20 8.01
CA ASP A 30 16.52 -5.19 9.38
C ASP A 30 15.66 -6.43 9.59
N ARG A 31 15.63 -6.91 10.82
CA ARG A 31 14.69 -7.94 11.25
C ARG A 31 14.12 -7.57 12.60
N TYR A 32 12.81 -7.58 12.69
CA TYR A 32 12.07 -7.56 13.93
C TYR A 32 11.36 -8.89 14.12
N ARG A 33 11.41 -9.45 15.32
CA ARG A 33 10.75 -10.71 15.65
C ARG A 33 10.03 -10.61 16.98
N TRP A 34 8.87 -11.25 17.07
CA TRP A 34 8.19 -11.51 18.34
C TRP A 34 7.77 -12.97 18.45
N VAL A 35 7.65 -13.43 19.68
CA VAL A 35 7.12 -14.76 20.02
C VAL A 35 6.29 -14.58 21.30
N ARG A 36 5.09 -15.13 21.31
CA ARG A 36 4.21 -15.22 22.47
C ARG A 36 3.81 -16.68 22.64
N ILE A 37 4.01 -17.20 23.85
CA ILE A 37 3.72 -18.58 24.21
C ILE A 37 2.68 -18.52 25.33
N GLU A 38 1.63 -19.32 25.19
CA GLU A 38 0.56 -19.48 26.16
C GLU A 38 0.39 -20.97 26.43
N ASP A 39 0.61 -21.36 27.69
CA ASP A 39 0.31 -22.70 28.18
C ASP A 39 -1.05 -22.66 28.88
N ALA A 40 -2.02 -23.41 28.35
CA ALA A 40 -3.31 -23.55 29.00
C ALA A 40 -3.26 -24.65 30.07
N PRO A 41 -4.06 -24.55 31.16
CA PRO A 41 -4.16 -25.60 32.18
C PRO A 41 -4.58 -26.98 31.63
N SER A 42 -5.22 -27.01 30.45
CA SER A 42 -5.62 -28.23 29.75
C SER A 42 -4.46 -29.00 29.09
N GLY A 43 -3.23 -28.52 29.21
CA GLY A 43 -2.07 -29.07 28.48
C GLY A 43 -2.02 -28.64 27.01
N ARG A 44 -2.88 -27.70 26.59
CA ARG A 44 -2.82 -27.08 25.27
C ARG A 44 -1.74 -26.00 25.24
N PHE A 45 -0.89 -26.07 24.24
CA PHE A 45 0.18 -25.11 23.96
C PHE A 45 -0.21 -24.26 22.77
N VAL A 46 -0.20 -22.93 22.94
CA VAL A 46 -0.43 -21.99 21.84
C VAL A 46 0.78 -21.09 21.70
N MET A 47 1.42 -21.12 20.54
CA MET A 47 2.49 -20.22 20.16
C MET A 47 2.03 -19.32 19.02
N ASN A 48 2.09 -18.01 19.24
CA ASN A 48 1.94 -17.00 18.20
C ASN A 48 3.30 -16.34 17.99
N SER A 49 3.87 -16.46 16.80
CA SER A 49 5.12 -15.80 16.47
C SER A 49 5.01 -15.05 15.15
N GLY A 50 5.88 -14.09 14.96
CA GLY A 50 6.01 -13.45 13.68
C GLY A 50 7.26 -12.61 13.59
N GLY A 51 7.45 -12.07 12.40
CA GLY A 51 8.56 -11.20 12.13
C GLY A 51 8.32 -10.30 10.94
N LEU A 52 9.06 -9.21 10.93
CA LEU A 52 9.18 -8.30 9.82
C LEU A 52 10.66 -8.27 9.43
N ALA A 53 10.97 -8.43 8.17
CA ALA A 53 12.32 -8.31 7.66
C ALA A 53 12.37 -7.37 6.46
N THR A 54 13.36 -6.48 6.42
CA THR A 54 13.68 -5.67 5.24
C THR A 54 14.94 -6.20 4.60
N GLY A 55 15.03 -6.09 3.27
CA GLY A 55 16.22 -6.53 2.55
C GLY A 55 16.05 -6.52 1.05
N ILE A 56 17.11 -6.08 0.37
CA ILE A 56 17.29 -6.09 -1.09
C ILE A 56 16.00 -5.68 -1.83
N GLY A 57 15.49 -4.51 -1.48
CA GLY A 57 14.37 -3.91 -2.20
C GLY A 57 12.98 -4.36 -1.76
N GLY A 58 12.82 -5.09 -0.66
CA GLY A 58 11.49 -5.45 -0.15
C GLY A 58 11.36 -5.56 1.37
N ILE A 59 10.11 -5.70 1.80
CA ILE A 59 9.71 -6.02 3.16
C ILE A 59 8.96 -7.34 3.18
N ARG A 60 9.32 -8.24 4.08
CA ARG A 60 8.67 -9.52 4.32
C ARG A 60 8.05 -9.53 5.70
N PHE A 61 6.80 -9.93 5.77
CA PHE A 61 6.05 -10.20 6.98
C PHE A 61 5.80 -11.71 7.06
N VAL A 62 6.09 -12.31 8.22
CA VAL A 62 5.77 -13.71 8.50
C VAL A 62 4.97 -13.75 9.79
N TYR A 63 3.88 -14.50 9.79
CA TYR A 63 3.10 -14.79 10.98
C TYR A 63 2.87 -16.30 11.06
N GLU A 64 3.12 -16.89 12.22
CA GLU A 64 3.00 -18.32 12.45
C GLU A 64 2.25 -18.57 13.76
N THR A 65 1.24 -19.43 13.70
CA THR A 65 0.51 -19.93 14.86
C THR A 65 0.67 -21.43 14.96
N VAL A 66 1.09 -21.92 16.12
CA VAL A 66 1.13 -23.35 16.45
C VAL A 66 0.24 -23.57 17.66
N ASP A 67 -0.73 -24.45 17.53
CA ASP A 67 -1.62 -24.88 18.58
C ASP A 67 -1.51 -26.40 18.70
N SER A 68 -1.08 -26.93 19.83
CA SER A 68 -0.83 -28.36 19.99
C SER A 68 -1.18 -28.87 21.38
N THR A 69 -1.68 -30.10 21.44
CA THR A 69 -1.85 -30.91 22.65
C THR A 69 -0.89 -32.10 22.68
N ASP A 70 -0.10 -32.32 21.63
CA ASP A 70 0.88 -33.40 21.58
C ASP A 70 2.15 -33.02 22.35
N PRO A 71 2.49 -33.72 23.46
CA PRO A 71 3.64 -33.37 24.28
C PRO A 71 4.97 -33.41 23.50
N ASN A 72 5.10 -34.28 22.48
CA ASN A 72 6.30 -34.35 21.67
C ASN A 72 6.48 -33.12 20.78
N VAL A 73 5.38 -32.61 20.22
CA VAL A 73 5.37 -31.39 19.39
C VAL A 73 5.65 -30.17 20.24
N ILE A 74 5.05 -30.09 21.44
CA ILE A 74 5.27 -29.01 22.40
C ILE A 74 6.75 -28.93 22.78
N GLU A 75 7.33 -30.06 23.22
CA GLU A 75 8.73 -30.12 23.64
C GLU A 75 9.70 -29.79 22.49
N ARG A 76 9.44 -30.32 21.28
CA ARG A 76 10.24 -29.98 20.10
C ARG A 76 10.17 -28.49 19.77
N THR A 77 8.97 -27.91 19.87
CA THR A 77 8.75 -26.48 19.59
C THR A 77 9.46 -25.61 20.61
N ARG A 78 9.38 -25.95 21.91
CA ARG A 78 10.12 -25.27 22.98
C ARG A 78 11.63 -25.33 22.76
N ARG A 79 12.20 -26.53 22.52
CA ARG A 79 13.64 -26.67 22.21
C ARG A 79 14.06 -25.85 21.00
N ARG A 80 13.24 -25.83 19.95
CA ARG A 80 13.49 -25.01 18.76
C ARG A 80 13.48 -23.53 19.10
N LEU A 81 12.51 -23.05 19.88
CA LEU A 81 12.43 -21.66 20.33
C LEU A 81 13.60 -21.27 21.24
N ASP A 82 14.01 -22.14 22.15
CA ASP A 82 15.17 -21.93 23.02
C ASP A 82 16.46 -21.83 22.21
N GLY A 83 16.67 -22.73 21.24
CA GLY A 83 17.82 -22.65 20.34
C GLY A 83 17.79 -21.36 19.53
N ILE A 84 16.64 -21.03 18.95
CA ILE A 84 16.48 -19.84 18.12
C ILE A 84 16.65 -18.55 18.94
N SER A 85 16.10 -18.46 20.15
CA SER A 85 16.18 -17.27 20.99
C SER A 85 17.62 -16.95 21.42
N ARG A 86 18.50 -17.96 21.51
CA ARG A 86 19.93 -17.76 21.75
C ARG A 86 20.65 -17.11 20.56
N TRP A 87 20.31 -17.47 19.33
CA TRP A 87 20.98 -16.98 18.11
C TRP A 87 20.32 -15.75 17.48
N ALA A 88 19.01 -15.61 17.70
CA ALA A 88 18.15 -14.58 17.15
C ALA A 88 17.04 -14.25 18.17
N PRO A 89 17.39 -13.57 19.28
CA PRO A 89 16.44 -13.21 20.31
C PRO A 89 15.28 -12.38 19.73
N PRO A 90 14.07 -12.46 20.32
CA PRO A 90 12.99 -11.55 20.00
C PRO A 90 13.45 -10.10 20.11
N GLY A 91 12.94 -9.24 19.23
CA GLY A 91 13.33 -7.84 19.14
C GLY A 91 13.91 -7.47 17.78
N TYR A 92 14.53 -6.29 17.75
CA TYR A 92 15.14 -5.70 16.57
C TYR A 92 16.60 -6.15 16.44
N ARG A 93 17.00 -6.51 15.23
CA ARG A 93 18.39 -6.77 14.86
C ARG A 93 18.67 -6.35 13.43
N THR A 94 19.85 -5.79 13.23
CA THR A 94 20.44 -5.59 11.92
C THR A 94 21.04 -6.89 11.40
N ILE A 95 20.70 -7.26 10.17
CA ILE A 95 21.19 -8.46 9.49
C ILE A 95 21.90 -8.08 8.19
N GLU A 96 22.80 -8.94 7.72
CA GLU A 96 23.29 -8.85 6.35
C GLU A 96 22.09 -8.90 5.39
N PRO A 97 22.06 -8.06 4.33
CA PRO A 97 20.92 -7.98 3.45
C PRO A 97 20.60 -9.37 2.87
N PRO A 98 19.40 -9.92 3.13
CA PRO A 98 19.04 -11.25 2.64
C PRO A 98 18.99 -11.24 1.11
N ARG A 99 19.62 -12.23 0.45
CA ARG A 99 19.63 -12.36 -1.02
C ARG A 99 18.20 -12.31 -1.58
N TYR A 100 17.99 -11.51 -2.63
CA TYR A 100 16.74 -11.38 -3.34
C TYR A 100 16.72 -12.33 -4.56
N PRO A 101 15.56 -12.88 -4.93
CA PRO A 101 14.31 -12.88 -4.15
C PRO A 101 14.52 -13.62 -2.83
N MET A 102 13.78 -13.25 -1.77
CA MET A 102 13.87 -13.96 -0.50
C MET A 102 13.56 -15.44 -0.74
N ARG A 103 14.61 -16.27 -0.71
CA ARG A 103 14.79 -17.49 -1.52
C ARG A 103 14.01 -18.73 -1.05
N ASP A 104 12.74 -18.60 -0.67
CA ASP A 104 11.91 -19.72 -0.21
C ASP A 104 10.61 -19.91 -1.00
N THR A 105 10.45 -19.22 -2.12
CA THR A 105 9.18 -19.21 -2.84
C THR A 105 9.15 -20.35 -3.86
N SER A 106 8.59 -21.51 -3.50
CA SER A 106 8.27 -22.61 -4.43
C SER A 106 7.16 -22.26 -5.44
N ASN A 107 6.88 -20.97 -5.64
CA ASN A 107 5.74 -20.48 -6.39
C ASN A 107 6.23 -19.65 -7.59
N ASP A 108 6.18 -20.24 -8.78
CA ASP A 108 6.65 -19.66 -10.06
C ASP A 108 5.69 -18.60 -10.64
N SER A 109 4.96 -17.87 -9.79
CA SER A 109 4.00 -16.86 -10.24
C SER A 109 4.69 -15.64 -10.87
N VAL A 110 4.03 -15.00 -11.84
CA VAL A 110 4.49 -13.72 -12.44
C VAL A 110 4.66 -12.62 -11.39
N LEU A 111 3.86 -12.66 -10.32
CA LEU A 111 4.00 -11.72 -9.21
C LEU A 111 5.30 -11.95 -8.42
N ALA A 112 5.75 -13.20 -8.30
CA ALA A 112 7.03 -13.53 -7.67
C ALA A 112 8.22 -12.97 -8.44
N SER A 113 8.18 -12.95 -9.78
CA SER A 113 9.24 -12.31 -10.59
C SER A 113 9.28 -10.79 -10.41
N LEU A 114 8.14 -10.17 -10.11
CA LEU A 114 8.05 -8.75 -9.74
C LEU A 114 8.40 -8.46 -8.27
N GLY A 115 8.64 -9.50 -7.46
CA GLY A 115 9.02 -9.39 -6.05
C GLY A 115 7.91 -9.55 -5.03
N PHE A 116 6.69 -9.75 -5.49
CA PHE A 116 5.57 -10.02 -4.60
C PHE A 116 5.53 -11.49 -4.24
N HIS A 117 5.37 -11.78 -2.97
CA HIS A 117 5.17 -13.15 -2.54
C HIS A 117 4.01 -13.20 -1.55
N PHE A 118 3.13 -14.15 -1.76
CA PHE A 118 2.07 -14.49 -0.83
C PHE A 118 2.06 -16.00 -0.71
N ASP A 119 2.23 -16.48 0.50
CA ASP A 119 2.15 -17.89 0.83
C ASP A 119 1.36 -18.08 2.11
N HIS A 120 0.45 -19.04 2.08
CA HIS A 120 -0.35 -19.43 3.22
C HIS A 120 -0.28 -20.95 3.32
N TRP A 121 0.40 -21.42 4.36
CA TRP A 121 0.53 -22.83 4.64
C TRP A 121 -0.23 -23.15 5.91
N SER A 122 -1.03 -24.21 5.87
CA SER A 122 -1.72 -24.72 7.05
C SER A 122 -1.60 -26.23 7.11
N ASN A 123 -1.18 -26.74 8.26
CA ASN A 123 -1.16 -28.16 8.56
C ASN A 123 -2.05 -28.43 9.77
N SER A 124 -2.86 -29.47 9.71
CA SER A 124 -3.79 -29.81 10.78
C SER A 124 -3.78 -31.32 10.97
N SER A 125 -3.64 -31.71 12.23
CA SER A 125 -3.72 -33.08 12.74
C SER A 125 -4.62 -33.06 13.98
N PRO A 126 -5.08 -34.22 14.48
CA PRO A 126 -5.99 -34.27 15.63
C PRO A 126 -5.45 -33.57 16.89
N THR A 127 -4.13 -33.48 17.02
CA THR A 127 -3.45 -32.91 18.19
C THR A 127 -2.69 -31.63 17.88
N THR A 128 -2.56 -31.22 16.62
CA THR A 128 -1.73 -30.07 16.24
C THR A 128 -2.32 -29.33 15.05
N HIS A 129 -2.53 -28.02 15.21
CA HIS A 129 -2.87 -27.08 14.16
C HIS A 129 -1.76 -26.05 14.01
N GLN A 130 -1.20 -25.98 12.81
CA GLN A 130 -0.17 -25.01 12.45
C GLN A 130 -0.65 -24.19 11.26
N ARG A 131 -0.46 -22.87 11.33
CA ARG A 131 -0.74 -21.96 10.23
C ARG A 131 0.41 -20.98 10.09
N GLN A 132 0.79 -20.70 8.86
CA GLN A 132 1.82 -19.74 8.52
C GLN A 132 1.32 -18.87 7.38
N LEU A 133 1.48 -17.57 7.53
CA LEU A 133 1.23 -16.57 6.50
C LEU A 133 2.53 -15.82 6.23
N THR A 134 2.97 -15.82 4.98
CA THR A 134 4.11 -15.04 4.50
C THR A 134 3.62 -14.05 3.44
N VAL A 135 3.97 -12.77 3.63
CA VAL A 135 3.71 -11.71 2.65
C VAL A 135 5.00 -10.95 2.40
N THR A 136 5.44 -10.84 1.15
CA THR A 136 6.55 -9.99 0.73
C THR A 136 6.05 -8.95 -0.25
N VAL A 137 6.38 -7.69 0.02
CA VAL A 137 6.04 -6.56 -0.84
C VAL A 137 7.32 -5.83 -1.22
N PRO A 138 7.57 -5.57 -2.51
CA PRO A 138 8.73 -4.81 -2.91
C PRO A 138 8.54 -3.32 -2.59
N PHE A 139 9.61 -2.63 -2.20
CA PHE A 139 9.56 -1.22 -1.82
C PHE A 139 9.17 -0.31 -2.98
N TRP A 140 9.50 -0.67 -4.22
CA TRP A 140 9.06 0.09 -5.40
C TRP A 140 7.52 0.17 -5.47
N ALA A 141 6.81 -0.90 -5.09
CA ALA A 141 5.36 -0.92 -5.11
C ALA A 141 4.76 -0.04 -4.01
N ILE A 142 5.34 -0.10 -2.80
CA ILE A 142 4.95 0.77 -1.69
C ILE A 142 5.20 2.24 -2.05
N PHE A 143 6.35 2.53 -2.65
CA PHE A 143 6.71 3.87 -3.11
C PHE A 143 5.73 4.38 -4.18
N LEU A 144 5.41 3.57 -5.20
CA LEU A 144 4.43 3.95 -6.23
C LEU A 144 3.03 4.17 -5.63
N ALA A 145 2.60 3.35 -4.66
CA ALA A 145 1.33 3.54 -3.98
C ALA A 145 1.27 4.86 -3.20
N LEU A 146 2.34 5.20 -2.47
CA LEU A 146 2.42 6.43 -1.68
C LEU A 146 2.59 7.70 -2.54
N THR A 147 3.32 7.60 -3.65
CA THR A 147 3.53 8.72 -4.59
C THR A 147 2.37 8.91 -5.56
N GLY A 148 1.60 7.84 -5.85
CA GLY A 148 0.49 7.88 -6.79
C GLY A 148 -0.61 8.86 -6.38
N TYR A 149 -0.93 8.97 -5.10
CA TYR A 149 -1.93 9.92 -4.61
C TYR A 149 -1.54 11.40 -4.85
N PRO A 150 -0.41 11.91 -4.32
CA PRO A 150 -0.02 13.29 -4.53
C PRO A 150 0.22 13.59 -6.02
N LEU A 151 0.84 12.66 -6.76
CA LEU A 151 1.09 12.83 -8.19
C LEU A 151 -0.22 12.88 -8.99
N GLY A 152 -1.16 11.98 -8.75
CA GLY A 152 -2.46 11.98 -9.43
C GLY A 152 -3.26 13.26 -9.17
N ARG A 153 -3.18 13.80 -7.95
CA ARG A 153 -3.82 15.07 -7.60
C ARG A 153 -3.14 16.27 -8.27
N TYR A 154 -1.82 16.26 -8.33
CA TYR A 154 -1.04 17.27 -9.05
C TYR A 154 -1.39 17.27 -10.54
N VAL A 155 -1.34 16.10 -11.19
CA VAL A 155 -1.68 15.94 -12.61
C VAL A 155 -3.12 16.37 -12.88
N ALA A 156 -4.08 15.95 -12.06
CA ALA A 156 -5.47 16.39 -12.19
C ALA A 156 -5.63 17.91 -12.05
N GLY A 157 -4.85 18.53 -11.16
CA GLY A 157 -4.83 19.98 -10.98
C GLY A 157 -4.25 20.73 -12.18
N VAL A 158 -3.12 20.25 -12.73
CA VAL A 158 -2.50 20.82 -13.93
C VAL A 158 -3.41 20.68 -15.13
N VAL A 159 -3.97 19.49 -15.35
CA VAL A 159 -4.92 19.24 -16.45
C VAL A 159 -6.15 20.13 -16.30
N ARG A 160 -6.66 20.32 -15.09
CA ARG A 160 -7.78 21.24 -14.85
C ARG A 160 -7.43 22.69 -15.18
N ARG A 161 -6.29 23.20 -14.70
CA ARG A 161 -5.83 24.56 -15.00
C ARG A 161 -5.62 24.78 -16.49
N GLN A 162 -4.94 23.86 -17.17
CA GLN A 162 -4.77 23.95 -18.62
C GLN A 162 -6.10 23.97 -19.37
N ARG A 163 -7.12 23.27 -18.88
CA ARG A 163 -8.47 23.33 -19.46
C ARG A 163 -9.13 24.68 -19.21
N GLU A 164 -9.01 25.23 -18.00
CA GLU A 164 -9.53 26.56 -17.64
C GLU A 164 -8.82 27.66 -18.46
N ASP A 165 -7.49 27.61 -18.58
CA ASP A 165 -6.68 28.55 -19.37
C ASP A 165 -7.03 28.49 -20.86
N ARG A 166 -7.18 27.28 -21.42
CA ARG A 166 -7.62 27.11 -22.82
C ARG A 166 -9.00 27.69 -23.04
N LEU A 167 -9.94 27.45 -22.14
CA LEU A 167 -11.28 28.01 -22.24
C LEU A 167 -11.26 29.55 -22.15
N ALA A 168 -10.42 30.11 -21.27
CA ALA A 168 -10.23 31.56 -21.16
C ALA A 168 -9.64 32.19 -22.43
N LEU A 169 -8.82 31.43 -23.18
CA LEU A 169 -8.29 31.82 -24.48
C LEU A 169 -9.25 31.54 -25.65
N GLY A 170 -10.46 31.06 -25.39
CA GLY A 170 -11.40 30.66 -26.44
C GLY A 170 -10.97 29.42 -27.23
N LEU A 171 -10.15 28.54 -26.64
CA LEU A 171 -9.66 27.30 -27.25
C LEU A 171 -10.37 26.08 -26.67
N CYS A 172 -10.54 25.03 -27.48
CA CYS A 172 -11.08 23.77 -27.01
C CYS A 172 -10.16 23.12 -25.97
N PRO A 173 -10.67 22.70 -24.78
CA PRO A 173 -9.85 22.09 -23.74
C PRO A 173 -9.24 20.73 -24.14
N ARG A 174 -9.78 20.06 -25.17
CA ARG A 174 -9.31 18.75 -25.63
C ARG A 174 -8.31 18.85 -26.78
N CYS A 175 -8.70 19.44 -27.91
CA CYS A 175 -7.87 19.49 -29.12
C CYS A 175 -7.11 20.82 -29.31
N GLY A 176 -7.46 21.87 -28.56
CA GLY A 176 -6.79 23.18 -28.68
C GLY A 176 -7.21 24.06 -29.86
N MET A 177 -8.17 23.63 -30.70
CA MET A 177 -8.69 24.48 -31.78
C MET A 177 -9.49 25.68 -31.24
N PRO A 178 -9.42 26.85 -31.89
CA PRO A 178 -10.23 28.00 -31.51
C PRO A 178 -11.72 27.69 -31.63
N LEU A 179 -12.48 28.12 -30.63
CA LEU A 179 -13.92 27.98 -30.55
C LEU A 179 -14.55 29.19 -31.23
N ASN A 180 -15.45 28.92 -32.18
CA ASN A 180 -16.29 29.95 -32.76
C ASN A 180 -17.59 30.03 -31.96
N GLU A 181 -18.01 31.22 -31.53
CA GLU A 181 -19.17 31.43 -30.66
C GLU A 181 -20.48 30.88 -31.24
N ALA A 182 -20.58 30.76 -32.56
CA ALA A 182 -21.75 30.22 -33.25
C ALA A 182 -21.91 28.69 -33.10
N LEU A 183 -20.87 27.95 -32.72
CA LEU A 183 -20.88 26.48 -32.71
C LEU A 183 -20.99 25.92 -31.28
N MET A 184 -22.01 25.10 -31.06
CA MET A 184 -22.23 24.37 -29.80
C MET A 184 -21.29 23.19 -29.56
N ARG A 185 -20.48 22.85 -30.57
CA ARG A 185 -19.58 21.69 -30.59
C ARG A 185 -18.23 22.09 -31.17
N CYS A 186 -17.17 21.47 -30.66
CA CYS A 186 -15.83 21.72 -31.19
C CYS A 186 -15.65 21.04 -32.56
N PRO A 187 -15.26 21.75 -33.63
CA PRO A 187 -15.12 21.17 -34.97
C PRO A 187 -14.03 20.10 -35.08
N GLY A 188 -13.01 20.13 -34.20
CA GLY A 188 -11.91 19.16 -34.25
C GLY A 188 -12.18 17.85 -33.51
N CYS A 189 -13.08 17.83 -32.52
CA CYS A 189 -13.31 16.62 -31.70
C CYS A 189 -14.77 16.29 -31.43
N ASP A 190 -15.69 17.05 -32.04
CA ASP A 190 -17.15 16.96 -31.96
C ASP A 190 -17.74 16.93 -30.53
N ARG A 191 -16.97 17.34 -29.52
CA ARG A 191 -17.47 17.42 -28.16
C ARG A 191 -18.31 18.67 -27.93
N PRO A 192 -19.42 18.57 -27.17
CA PRO A 192 -20.16 19.74 -26.74
C PRO A 192 -19.27 20.61 -25.85
N ILE A 193 -19.32 21.91 -26.09
CA ILE A 193 -18.62 22.90 -25.28
C ILE A 193 -19.52 23.20 -24.08
N PRO A 194 -19.03 23.09 -22.82
CA PRO A 194 -19.80 23.53 -21.67
C PRO A 194 -20.13 25.01 -21.88
N ARG A 195 -21.41 25.35 -22.08
CA ARG A 195 -21.81 26.75 -22.04
C ARG A 195 -21.43 27.27 -20.65
N PRO A 196 -20.71 28.40 -20.52
CA PRO A 196 -20.67 29.07 -19.23
C PRO A 196 -22.13 29.28 -18.88
N ASN A 197 -22.62 28.59 -17.83
CA ASN A 197 -24.01 28.68 -17.42
C ASN A 197 -24.30 30.18 -17.32
N SER A 198 -25.05 30.69 -18.29
CA SER A 198 -25.37 32.09 -18.41
C SER A 198 -25.87 32.52 -17.05
N ALA A 199 -25.44 33.68 -16.57
CA ALA A 199 -25.78 34.23 -15.25
C ALA A 199 -27.29 34.19 -14.90
N GLU A 200 -28.14 33.89 -15.87
CA GLU A 200 -29.56 33.53 -15.81
C GLU A 200 -29.93 32.50 -14.71
N ASN A 201 -29.18 31.42 -14.50
CA ASN A 201 -29.51 30.45 -13.43
C ASN A 201 -29.12 30.95 -12.01
N ALA A 202 -28.14 31.85 -11.90
CA ALA A 202 -27.76 32.46 -10.62
C ALA A 202 -28.75 33.58 -10.21
N LEU A 203 -29.37 34.25 -11.19
CA LEU A 203 -30.44 35.21 -10.94
C LEU A 203 -31.80 34.53 -10.66
N SER A 204 -32.11 33.41 -11.31
CA SER A 204 -33.35 32.66 -11.07
C SER A 204 -33.41 32.02 -9.68
N SER A 205 -32.29 31.47 -9.17
CA SER A 205 -32.24 30.87 -7.83
C SER A 205 -32.25 31.89 -6.67
N ALA A 206 -31.86 33.15 -6.92
CA ALA A 206 -31.97 34.23 -5.93
C ALA A 206 -33.39 34.80 -5.78
N GLY A 207 -34.25 34.63 -6.81
CA GLY A 207 -35.64 35.09 -6.77
C GLY A 207 -36.56 34.18 -5.97
N GLU A 208 -36.33 32.86 -6.01
CA GLU A 208 -37.23 31.87 -5.38
C GLU A 208 -37.11 31.83 -3.84
N ALA A 209 -35.96 32.25 -3.29
CA ALA A 209 -35.76 32.36 -1.84
C ALA A 209 -36.45 33.57 -1.18
N ARG A 210 -37.01 34.52 -1.95
CA ARG A 210 -37.70 35.71 -1.41
C ARG A 210 -39.22 35.57 -1.31
N SER A 211 -39.81 34.48 -1.81
CA SER A 211 -41.28 34.32 -1.86
C SER A 211 -41.85 33.40 -0.75
N ALA A 212 -41.03 32.99 0.22
CA ALA A 212 -41.41 32.06 1.28
C ALA A 212 -41.48 32.70 2.69
N VAL A 213 -41.68 34.02 2.78
CA VAL A 213 -41.93 34.78 4.02
C VAL A 213 -43.22 35.57 3.84
#